data_AF-A0A4V6Z8R5-F1
#
_entry.id   AF-A0A4V6Z8R5-F1
#
_cell.length_a   1.000
_cell.length_b   1.000
_cell.length_c   1.000
_cell.angle_alpha   90.00
_cell.angle_beta   90.00
_cell.angle_gamma   90.00
#
_symmetry.space_group_name_H-M   'P 1'
#
loop_
_entity.id
_entity.type
_entity.pdbx_description
1 polymer ?
#
loop_
_entity_poly.entity_id
_entity_poly.type
_entity_poly.pdbx_seq_one_letter_code
_entity_poly.pdbx_strand_id
1 'polypeptide(L)'
;MNKEVCQTLLPLRNVISNSDDGIIYQFTNDNDYCNDVECDDNAGKINARFLHIFDTLFKDKSAFEDAAKGNIYIVQYILIWLSYVLSLIESNEADNRTSFYNKYINGGKKYNKNIDDVTAYKNYKDLIDRNNYILSMDMSIISKLYDAFSTLCDIYIEFDAESSNCDNSLEKANQFVETYKKIIIDHNIGENIRYFYVLINLLTDYDNLKKKCKKFPSTPDIKKIISEHVSEATSSSITSKLIPILSILVAIPIFLGIAYKYSLFGFRKRGQKQHLREKLKK
;
A
#
# COMPACT_ATOMS: atom_id res chain seq x y z
N MET A 1 -2.49 7.31 -4.24
CA MET A 1 -1.10 7.18 -4.72
C MET A 1 -0.74 8.30 -5.69
N ASN A 2 0.54 8.63 -5.85
CA ASN A 2 1.06 9.50 -6.91
C ASN A 2 2.51 9.11 -7.27
N LYS A 3 3.10 9.83 -8.23
CA LYS A 3 4.47 9.58 -8.73
C LYS A 3 5.51 9.73 -7.63
N GLU A 4 5.44 10.79 -6.82
CA GLU A 4 6.41 11.08 -5.76
C GLU A 4 6.40 10.02 -4.65
N VAL A 5 5.21 9.54 -4.26
CA VAL A 5 5.10 8.44 -3.29
C VAL A 5 5.67 7.15 -3.88
N CYS A 6 5.37 6.83 -5.14
CA CYS A 6 5.94 5.63 -5.78
C CYS A 6 7.46 5.70 -5.95
N GLN A 7 8.02 6.89 -6.22
CA GLN A 7 9.47 7.12 -6.19
C GLN A 7 10.05 6.92 -4.79
N THR A 8 9.35 7.37 -3.75
CA THR A 8 9.75 7.11 -2.35
C THR A 8 9.74 5.62 -2.03
N LEU A 9 8.80 4.86 -2.58
CA LEU A 9 8.69 3.40 -2.38
C LEU A 9 9.58 2.58 -3.32
N LEU A 10 10.25 3.21 -4.30
CA LEU A 10 11.13 2.54 -5.27
C LEU A 10 12.21 1.66 -4.59
N PRO A 11 12.88 2.10 -3.50
CA PRO A 11 13.86 1.27 -2.81
C PRO A 11 13.28 -0.06 -2.28
N LEU A 12 11.98 -0.16 -2.01
CA LEU A 12 11.37 -1.41 -1.58
C LEU A 12 11.40 -2.46 -2.70
N ARG A 13 11.41 -2.03 -3.96
CA ARG A 13 11.20 -2.92 -5.12
C ARG A 13 12.50 -3.43 -5.76
N ASN A 14 13.61 -2.71 -5.60
CA ASN A 14 14.89 -2.99 -6.26
C ASN A 14 15.71 -4.13 -5.62
N VAL A 15 15.10 -5.06 -4.88
CA VAL A 15 15.79 -5.94 -3.90
C VAL A 15 15.49 -7.42 -4.10
N ILE A 16 14.84 -7.74 -5.22
CA ILE A 16 14.35 -9.09 -5.52
C ILE A 16 15.05 -9.56 -6.79
N SER A 17 15.80 -10.67 -6.70
CA SER A 17 16.44 -11.31 -7.84
C SER A 17 15.78 -12.65 -8.13
N ASN A 18 15.54 -12.92 -9.41
CA ASN A 18 15.10 -14.24 -9.87
C ASN A 18 16.35 -15.11 -10.03
N SER A 19 16.42 -16.24 -9.32
CA SER A 19 17.40 -17.31 -9.56
C SER A 19 16.72 -18.53 -10.16
N ASP A 20 17.51 -19.45 -10.70
CA ASP A 20 17.00 -20.73 -11.24
C ASP A 20 16.32 -21.61 -10.18
N ASP A 21 16.57 -21.33 -8.89
CA ASP A 21 16.00 -22.04 -7.72
C ASP A 21 14.76 -21.34 -7.11
N GLY A 22 14.35 -20.17 -7.64
CA GLY A 22 13.18 -19.43 -7.16
C GLY A 22 13.39 -17.92 -7.03
N ILE A 23 12.47 -17.24 -6.34
CA ILE A 23 12.58 -15.80 -6.05
C ILE A 23 13.37 -15.64 -4.75
N ILE A 24 14.57 -15.04 -4.84
CA ILE A 24 15.42 -14.77 -3.67
C ILE A 24 15.43 -13.27 -3.41
N TYR A 25 15.34 -12.90 -2.13
CA TYR A 25 15.49 -11.52 -1.70
C TYR A 25 16.96 -11.23 -1.38
N GLN A 26 17.56 -10.28 -2.10
CA GLN A 26 18.95 -9.88 -1.90
C GLN A 26 19.12 -8.37 -1.97
N PHE A 27 19.78 -7.81 -0.96
CA PHE A 27 20.14 -6.39 -0.94
C PHE A 27 21.13 -6.04 -2.04
N THR A 28 20.80 -5.01 -2.83
CA THR A 28 21.69 -4.48 -3.88
C THR A 28 22.98 -3.89 -3.33
N ASN A 29 22.95 -3.36 -2.11
CA ASN A 29 24.13 -2.89 -1.37
C ASN A 29 24.02 -3.30 0.11
N ASP A 30 25.15 -3.66 0.71
CA ASP A 30 25.20 -4.18 2.07
C ASP A 30 24.91 -3.15 3.18
N ASN A 31 25.02 -1.85 2.88
CA ASN A 31 24.87 -0.75 3.86
C ASN A 31 23.59 0.09 3.67
N ASP A 32 22.65 -0.34 2.84
CA ASP A 32 21.47 0.45 2.51
C ASP A 32 20.62 0.77 3.76
N TYR A 33 20.64 2.04 4.16
CA TYR A 33 19.80 2.64 5.21
C TYR A 33 20.07 2.19 6.66
N CYS A 34 21.22 1.56 6.93
CA CYS A 34 21.62 1.07 8.26
C CYS A 34 22.07 2.17 9.24
N ASN A 35 21.38 3.32 9.24
CA ASN A 35 21.66 4.44 10.12
C ASN A 35 20.99 4.24 11.48
N ASP A 36 21.79 4.10 12.54
CA ASP A 36 21.34 3.92 13.92
C ASP A 36 20.41 2.71 14.13
N VAL A 37 20.62 1.64 13.36
CA VAL A 37 19.91 0.35 13.46
C VAL A 37 20.86 -0.82 13.21
N GLU A 38 20.62 -1.93 13.90
CA GLU A 38 21.38 -3.18 13.73
C GLU A 38 21.00 -3.83 12.39
N CYS A 39 22.02 -4.14 11.58
CA CYS A 39 21.89 -4.62 10.20
C CYS A 39 22.70 -5.90 9.95
N ASP A 40 22.92 -6.69 11.01
CA ASP A 40 23.86 -7.81 10.99
C ASP A 40 23.30 -9.02 10.23
N ASP A 41 21.97 -9.10 10.10
CA ASP A 41 21.25 -10.15 9.38
C ASP A 41 20.26 -9.57 8.35
N ASN A 42 19.69 -10.45 7.51
CA ASN A 42 18.69 -10.05 6.50
C ASN A 42 17.49 -9.33 7.12
N ALA A 43 17.04 -9.76 8.31
CA ALA A 43 15.90 -9.15 8.98
C ALA A 43 16.23 -7.73 9.48
N GLY A 44 17.46 -7.49 9.94
CA GLY A 44 17.97 -6.18 10.35
C GLY A 44 18.06 -5.22 9.16
N LYS A 45 18.60 -5.69 8.04
CA LYS A 45 18.61 -4.92 6.79
C LYS A 45 17.20 -4.60 6.27
N ILE A 46 16.25 -5.53 6.38
CA ILE A 46 14.83 -5.29 6.03
C ILE A 46 14.24 -4.23 6.95
N ASN A 47 14.48 -4.35 8.25
CA ASN A 47 14.03 -3.39 9.25
C ASN A 47 14.59 -1.99 9.00
N ALA A 48 15.87 -1.87 8.64
CA ALA A 48 16.50 -0.59 8.32
C ALA A 48 15.80 0.12 7.15
N ARG A 49 15.52 -0.63 6.07
CA ARG A 49 14.81 -0.10 4.91
C ARG A 49 13.35 0.24 5.22
N PHE A 50 12.65 -0.65 5.93
CA PHE A 50 11.28 -0.43 6.37
C PHE A 50 11.18 0.85 7.21
N LEU A 51 12.07 1.00 8.19
CA LEU A 51 12.13 2.18 9.05
C LEU A 51 12.45 3.46 8.26
N HIS A 52 13.39 3.41 7.31
CA HIS A 52 13.70 4.56 6.48
C HIS A 52 12.49 5.09 5.70
N ILE A 53 11.66 4.18 5.16
CA ILE A 53 10.42 4.56 4.49
C ILE A 53 9.43 5.17 5.48
N PHE A 54 9.30 4.62 6.68
CA PHE A 54 8.45 5.20 7.72
C PHE A 54 8.94 6.59 8.16
N ASP A 55 10.24 6.78 8.33
CA ASP A 55 10.82 8.08 8.65
C ASP A 55 10.58 9.09 7.52
N THR A 56 10.65 8.65 6.26
CA THR A 56 10.42 9.53 5.11
C THR A 56 8.96 9.99 5.01
N LEU A 57 8.01 9.12 5.32
CA LEU A 57 6.58 9.36 5.08
C LEU A 57 5.80 9.79 6.33
N PHE A 58 6.25 9.42 7.52
CA PHE A 58 5.45 9.49 8.74
C PHE A 58 6.17 10.06 9.98
N LYS A 59 7.45 10.46 9.91
CA LYS A 59 8.21 10.92 11.10
C LYS A 59 7.60 12.09 11.85
N ASP A 60 6.89 12.95 11.13
CA ASP A 60 6.26 14.14 11.65
C ASP A 60 5.13 14.57 10.72
N LYS A 61 4.45 15.63 11.13
CA LYS A 61 3.34 16.21 10.39
C LYS A 61 3.73 16.70 8.99
N SER A 62 4.92 17.29 8.81
CA SER A 62 5.35 17.77 7.49
C SER A 62 5.62 16.59 6.56
N ALA A 63 6.33 15.55 7.02
CA ALA A 63 6.52 14.33 6.25
C ALA A 63 5.17 13.71 5.83
N PHE A 64 4.20 13.67 6.75
CA PHE A 64 2.88 13.14 6.44
C PHE A 64 2.10 14.01 5.44
N GLU A 65 2.10 15.33 5.61
CA GLU A 65 1.38 16.26 4.71
C GLU A 65 2.05 16.36 3.33
N ASP A 66 3.38 16.34 3.27
CA ASP A 66 4.14 16.64 2.05
C ASP A 66 4.62 15.39 1.31
N ALA A 67 5.24 14.42 2.01
CA ALA A 67 5.76 13.20 1.38
C ALA A 67 4.65 12.16 1.20
N ALA A 68 3.89 11.88 2.25
CA ALA A 68 2.74 10.96 2.17
C ALA A 68 1.47 11.61 1.57
N LYS A 69 1.48 12.92 1.30
CA LYS A 69 0.33 13.68 0.76
C LYS A 69 -0.95 13.53 1.60
N GLY A 70 -0.78 13.38 2.92
CA GLY A 70 -1.86 13.12 3.87
C GLY A 70 -2.55 11.76 3.69
N ASN A 71 -2.00 10.86 2.89
CA ASN A 71 -2.60 9.56 2.60
C ASN A 71 -2.09 8.48 3.56
N ILE A 72 -2.87 8.23 4.62
CA ILE A 72 -2.55 7.19 5.60
C ILE A 72 -2.55 5.77 5.01
N TYR A 73 -3.27 5.53 3.91
CA TYR A 73 -3.37 4.21 3.29
C TYR A 73 -2.07 3.75 2.63
N ILE A 74 -1.07 4.62 2.47
CA ILE A 74 0.26 4.24 1.99
C ILE A 74 0.90 3.15 2.88
N VAL A 75 0.58 3.14 4.19
CA VAL A 75 1.04 2.08 5.10
C VAL A 75 0.67 0.67 4.63
N GLN A 76 -0.46 0.51 3.94
CA GLN A 76 -0.90 -0.80 3.45
C GLN A 76 0.06 -1.32 2.40
N TYR A 77 0.53 -0.47 1.48
CA TYR A 77 1.49 -0.86 0.45
C TYR A 77 2.86 -1.22 1.03
N ILE A 78 3.29 -0.48 2.06
CA ILE A 78 4.55 -0.75 2.77
C ILE A 78 4.46 -2.11 3.50
N LEU A 79 3.31 -2.43 4.09
CA LEU A 79 3.09 -3.73 4.75
C LEU A 79 2.90 -4.88 3.76
N ILE A 80 2.32 -4.63 2.57
CA ILE A 80 2.26 -5.62 1.49
C ILE A 80 3.68 -6.04 1.10
N TRP A 81 4.56 -5.07 0.88
CA TRP A 81 5.97 -5.34 0.61
C TRP A 81 6.63 -6.11 1.76
N LEU A 82 6.49 -5.64 3.00
CA LEU A 82 7.12 -6.27 4.16
C LEU A 82 6.67 -7.73 4.30
N SER A 83 5.37 -7.98 4.21
CA SER A 83 4.81 -9.33 4.32
C SER A 83 5.27 -10.24 3.17
N TYR A 84 5.33 -9.72 1.94
CA TYR A 84 5.83 -10.48 0.80
C TYR A 84 7.30 -10.86 0.99
N VAL A 85 8.17 -9.89 1.28
CA VAL A 85 9.60 -10.13 1.47
C VAL A 85 9.88 -11.12 2.61
N LEU A 86 9.23 -10.96 3.75
CA LEU A 86 9.41 -11.88 4.88
C LEU A 86 8.93 -13.30 4.56
N SER A 87 8.01 -13.45 3.59
CA SER A 87 7.54 -14.76 3.11
C SER A 87 8.52 -15.42 2.13
N LEU A 88 9.47 -14.68 1.56
CA LEU A 88 10.52 -15.20 0.68
C LEU A 88 11.76 -15.67 1.45
N ILE A 89 11.93 -15.25 2.71
CA ILE A 89 13.11 -15.60 3.50
C ILE A 89 12.97 -17.04 4.00
N GLU A 90 13.91 -17.90 3.65
CA GLU A 90 14.05 -19.20 4.30
C GLU A 90 14.58 -18.99 5.73
N SER A 91 13.89 -19.55 6.73
CA SER A 91 14.39 -19.55 8.11
C SER A 91 14.00 -20.81 8.86
N ASN A 92 14.76 -21.09 9.92
CA ASN A 92 14.51 -22.19 10.85
C ASN A 92 13.49 -21.81 11.94
N GLU A 93 12.93 -20.60 11.91
CA GLU A 93 11.96 -20.12 12.90
C GLU A 93 10.52 -20.47 12.50
N ALA A 94 9.62 -20.55 13.49
CA ALA A 94 8.23 -20.97 13.27
C ALA A 94 7.41 -20.00 12.39
N ASP A 95 7.76 -18.71 12.35
CA ASP A 95 7.17 -17.69 11.46
C ASP A 95 8.01 -16.39 11.43
N ASN A 96 8.65 -16.11 10.29
CA ASN A 96 9.45 -14.89 10.07
C ASN A 96 8.69 -13.60 10.35
N ARG A 97 7.39 -13.54 10.02
CA ARG A 97 6.59 -12.32 10.15
C ARG A 97 6.33 -12.00 11.62
N THR A 98 5.96 -13.02 12.39
CA THR A 98 5.79 -12.91 13.84
C THR A 98 7.11 -12.54 14.54
N SER A 99 8.22 -13.18 14.17
CA SER A 99 9.53 -12.88 14.74
C SER A 99 9.99 -11.45 14.43
N PHE A 100 9.86 -11.01 13.18
CA PHE A 100 10.19 -9.64 12.77
C PHE A 100 9.37 -8.61 13.55
N TYR A 101 8.05 -8.83 13.65
CA TYR A 101 7.17 -7.92 14.37
C TYR A 101 7.54 -7.83 15.86
N ASN A 102 7.82 -8.97 16.51
CA ASN A 102 8.18 -8.98 17.92
C ASN A 102 9.55 -8.32 18.19
N LYS A 103 10.58 -8.67 17.40
CA LYS A 103 11.93 -8.14 17.55
C LYS A 103 11.98 -6.63 17.27
N TYR A 104 11.50 -6.22 16.10
CA TYR A 104 11.72 -4.87 15.62
C TYR A 104 10.57 -3.92 15.92
N ILE A 105 9.31 -4.34 15.74
CA ILE A 105 8.16 -3.43 15.88
C ILE A 105 7.75 -3.28 17.35
N ASN A 106 7.57 -4.39 18.08
CA ASN A 106 7.27 -4.37 19.51
C ASN A 106 8.49 -3.90 20.33
N GLY A 107 9.67 -4.46 20.07
CA GLY A 107 10.90 -4.15 20.80
C GLY A 107 11.59 -2.82 20.40
N GLY A 108 11.31 -2.30 19.21
CA GLY A 108 12.03 -1.14 18.67
C GLY A 108 11.54 0.19 19.22
N LYS A 109 12.42 0.91 19.92
CA LYS A 109 12.14 2.23 20.50
C LYS A 109 11.64 3.24 19.46
N LYS A 110 12.19 3.23 18.24
CA LYS A 110 11.80 4.17 17.17
C LYS A 110 10.34 3.96 16.74
N TYR A 111 9.86 2.72 16.61
CA TYR A 111 8.46 2.44 16.23
C TYR A 111 7.43 2.86 17.29
N ASN A 112 7.84 2.85 18.56
CA ASN A 112 6.99 3.14 19.70
C ASN A 112 7.04 4.62 20.14
N LYS A 113 7.96 5.41 19.57
CA LYS A 113 8.11 6.82 19.90
C LYS A 113 6.88 7.61 19.43
N ASN A 114 6.27 8.35 20.36
CA ASN A 114 5.14 9.22 20.04
C ASN A 114 5.54 10.31 19.03
N ILE A 115 4.61 10.61 18.14
CA ILE A 115 4.74 11.64 17.11
C ILE A 115 3.73 12.73 17.44
N ASP A 116 4.25 13.88 17.79
CA ASP A 116 3.44 15.04 18.16
C ASP A 116 2.82 15.70 16.91
N ASP A 117 1.75 16.47 17.12
CA ASP A 117 1.06 17.26 16.09
C ASP A 117 0.41 16.50 14.93
N VAL A 118 0.42 15.15 14.96
CA VAL A 118 -0.33 14.29 14.04
C VAL A 118 -1.49 13.62 14.76
N THR A 119 -2.73 13.88 14.32
CA THR A 119 -3.93 13.30 14.94
C THR A 119 -4.30 11.93 14.36
N ALA A 120 -3.77 11.58 13.19
CA ALA A 120 -4.16 10.39 12.46
C ALA A 120 -3.56 9.10 13.06
N TYR A 121 -2.38 9.19 13.66
CA TYR A 121 -1.66 8.09 14.29
C TYR A 121 -0.78 8.60 15.42
N LYS A 122 -0.50 7.75 16.41
CA LYS A 122 0.31 8.10 17.59
C LYS A 122 1.80 7.86 17.38
N ASN A 123 2.15 6.79 16.69
CA ASN A 123 3.51 6.36 16.39
C ASN A 123 3.47 5.37 15.21
N TYR A 124 4.62 4.87 14.76
CA TYR A 124 4.66 3.93 13.64
C TYR A 124 4.00 2.59 13.98
N LYS A 125 4.16 2.12 15.21
CA LYS A 125 3.51 0.88 15.66
C LYS A 125 1.98 0.97 15.55
N ASP A 126 1.36 2.08 15.91
CA ASP A 126 -0.09 2.30 15.77
C ASP A 126 -0.55 2.20 14.31
N LEU A 127 0.23 2.71 13.36
CA LEU A 127 -0.05 2.53 11.92
C LEU A 127 0.01 1.06 11.50
N ILE A 128 1.01 0.33 11.99
CA ILE A 128 1.24 -1.08 11.68
C ILE A 128 0.14 -1.95 12.31
N ASP A 129 -0.17 -1.74 13.59
CA ASP A 129 -1.16 -2.51 14.35
C ASP A 129 -2.55 -2.48 13.71
N ARG A 130 -2.98 -1.30 13.24
CA ARG A 130 -4.26 -1.13 12.52
C ARG A 130 -4.33 -1.93 11.21
N ASN A 131 -3.18 -2.25 10.64
CA ASN A 131 -3.05 -2.95 9.36
C ASN A 131 -2.30 -4.30 9.49
N ASN A 132 -2.13 -4.81 10.72
CA ASN A 132 -1.33 -6.01 11.00
C ASN A 132 -1.90 -7.27 10.32
N TYR A 133 -3.19 -7.26 9.97
CA TYR A 133 -3.82 -8.32 9.20
C TYR A 133 -3.14 -8.58 7.83
N ILE A 134 -2.39 -7.61 7.30
CA ILE A 134 -1.61 -7.77 6.07
C ILE A 134 -0.41 -8.69 6.31
N LEU A 135 0.22 -8.60 7.48
CA LEU A 135 1.35 -9.46 7.88
C LEU A 135 0.93 -10.91 8.17
N SER A 136 -0.37 -11.19 8.25
CA SER A 136 -0.90 -12.55 8.43
C SER A 136 -1.53 -13.12 7.16
N MET A 137 -1.42 -12.44 6.01
CA MET A 137 -2.00 -12.94 4.76
C MET A 137 -1.19 -14.10 4.20
N ASP A 138 -1.89 -15.05 3.58
CA ASP A 138 -1.27 -16.14 2.85
C ASP A 138 -0.34 -15.62 1.74
N MET A 139 0.76 -16.33 1.55
CA MET A 139 1.76 -15.99 0.54
C MET A 139 1.15 -15.90 -0.87
N SER A 140 0.17 -16.74 -1.18
CA SER A 140 -0.54 -16.75 -2.47
C SER A 140 -1.38 -15.49 -2.72
N ILE A 141 -1.81 -14.79 -1.66
CA ILE A 141 -2.54 -13.52 -1.73
C ILE A 141 -1.55 -12.37 -1.79
N ILE A 142 -0.58 -12.36 -0.86
CA ILE A 142 0.32 -11.22 -0.68
C ILE A 142 1.25 -11.02 -1.88
N SER A 143 1.68 -12.10 -2.54
CA SER A 143 2.50 -12.02 -3.76
C SER A 143 1.75 -11.29 -4.87
N LYS A 144 0.49 -11.65 -5.12
CA LYS A 144 -0.32 -11.00 -6.16
C LYS A 144 -0.64 -9.55 -5.80
N LEU A 145 -0.90 -9.25 -4.52
CA LEU A 145 -1.07 -7.87 -4.05
C LEU A 145 0.21 -7.05 -4.27
N TYR A 146 1.37 -7.64 -4.00
CA TYR A 146 2.66 -7.01 -4.24
C TYR A 146 2.88 -6.76 -5.73
N ASP A 147 2.60 -7.74 -6.60
CA ASP A 147 2.70 -7.57 -8.06
C ASP A 147 1.80 -6.44 -8.56
N ALA A 148 0.55 -6.40 -8.10
CA ALA A 148 -0.39 -5.34 -8.45
C ALA A 148 0.07 -3.96 -7.96
N PHE A 149 0.53 -3.86 -6.70
CA PHE A 149 1.11 -2.64 -6.13
C PHE A 149 2.35 -2.18 -6.91
N SER A 150 3.27 -3.10 -7.20
CA SER A 150 4.52 -2.81 -7.90
C SER A 150 4.24 -2.29 -9.31
N THR A 151 3.37 -2.99 -10.04
CA THR A 151 2.91 -2.60 -11.39
C THR A 151 2.24 -1.22 -11.36
N LEU A 152 1.37 -0.97 -10.37
CA LEU A 152 0.72 0.34 -10.22
C LEU A 152 1.74 1.45 -10.04
N CYS A 153 2.78 1.23 -9.22
CA CYS A 153 3.81 2.23 -9.03
C CYS A 153 4.68 2.47 -10.26
N ASP A 154 4.95 1.44 -11.06
CA ASP A 154 5.62 1.62 -12.35
C ASP A 154 4.81 2.49 -13.30
N ILE A 155 3.50 2.27 -13.39
CA ILE A 155 2.60 3.13 -14.18
C ILE A 155 2.71 4.58 -13.68
N TYR A 156 2.67 4.82 -12.37
CA TYR A 156 2.81 6.17 -11.81
C TYR A 156 4.16 6.84 -12.11
N ILE A 157 5.24 6.07 -12.16
CA ILE A 157 6.59 6.59 -12.42
C ILE A 157 6.79 6.91 -13.90
N GLU A 158 6.36 6.01 -14.78
CA GLU A 158 6.48 6.13 -16.23
C GLU A 158 5.44 7.07 -16.84
N PHE A 159 4.31 7.26 -16.16
CA PHE A 159 3.29 8.20 -16.60
C PHE A 159 3.86 9.63 -16.59
N ASP A 160 3.87 10.23 -17.77
CA ASP A 160 4.22 11.63 -17.95
C ASP A 160 2.95 12.48 -17.95
N ALA A 161 2.71 13.13 -16.82
CA ALA A 161 1.58 14.03 -16.64
C ALA A 161 1.68 15.30 -17.50
N GLU A 162 2.89 15.71 -17.91
CA GLU A 162 3.11 16.95 -18.66
C GLU A 162 2.75 16.77 -20.13
N SER A 163 3.15 15.66 -20.75
CA SER A 163 2.79 15.36 -22.13
C SER A 163 1.40 14.74 -22.31
N SER A 164 0.77 14.31 -21.20
CA SER A 164 -0.43 13.44 -21.24
C SER A 164 -0.23 12.18 -22.09
N ASN A 165 1.02 11.81 -22.37
CA ASN A 165 1.36 10.64 -23.13
C ASN A 165 1.31 9.42 -22.22
N CYS A 166 0.40 8.51 -22.55
CA CYS A 166 0.23 7.28 -21.79
C CYS A 166 0.90 6.07 -22.42
N ASP A 167 1.43 6.22 -23.64
CA ASP A 167 1.77 5.09 -24.50
C ASP A 167 2.85 4.22 -23.86
N ASN A 168 3.82 4.83 -23.17
CA ASN A 168 4.88 4.11 -22.44
C ASN A 168 4.35 3.23 -21.28
N SER A 169 3.22 3.61 -20.70
CA SER A 169 2.65 2.96 -19.50
C SER A 169 1.40 2.12 -19.80
N LEU A 170 0.93 2.10 -21.05
CA LEU A 170 -0.30 1.44 -21.46
C LEU A 170 -0.20 -0.08 -21.30
N GLU A 171 0.93 -0.67 -21.66
CA GLU A 171 1.17 -2.10 -21.50
C GLU A 171 1.09 -2.52 -20.02
N LYS A 172 1.77 -1.79 -19.13
CA LYS A 172 1.69 -2.01 -17.68
C LYS A 172 0.28 -1.78 -17.13
N ALA A 173 -0.46 -0.82 -17.67
CA ALA A 173 -1.85 -0.60 -17.31
C ALA A 173 -2.77 -1.78 -17.69
N ASN A 174 -2.53 -2.43 -18.83
CA ASN A 174 -3.20 -3.68 -19.20
C ASN A 174 -2.82 -4.82 -18.26
N GLN A 175 -1.52 -4.98 -17.96
CA GLN A 175 -1.02 -5.98 -17.02
C GLN A 175 -1.66 -5.82 -15.63
N PHE A 176 -1.75 -4.58 -15.12
CA PHE A 176 -2.40 -4.29 -13.85
C PHE A 176 -3.86 -4.75 -13.83
N VAL A 177 -4.63 -4.43 -14.88
CA VAL A 177 -6.06 -4.79 -14.98
C VAL A 177 -6.25 -6.31 -15.00
N GLU A 178 -5.42 -7.03 -15.76
CA GLU A 178 -5.50 -8.49 -15.81
C GLU A 178 -5.08 -9.15 -14.50
N THR A 179 -4.00 -8.68 -13.86
CA THR A 179 -3.58 -9.13 -12.53
C THR A 179 -4.69 -8.88 -11.51
N TYR A 180 -5.33 -7.71 -11.52
CA TYR A 180 -6.43 -7.38 -10.61
C TYR A 180 -7.65 -8.32 -10.78
N LYS A 181 -8.01 -8.67 -12.03
CA LYS A 181 -9.07 -9.64 -12.31
C LYS A 181 -8.76 -11.02 -11.74
N LYS A 182 -7.54 -11.52 -11.96
CA LYS A 182 -7.09 -12.83 -11.43
C LYS A 182 -7.17 -12.86 -9.91
N ILE A 183 -6.75 -11.78 -9.26
CA ILE A 183 -6.82 -11.65 -7.80
C ILE A 183 -8.26 -11.76 -7.28
N ILE A 184 -9.23 -11.18 -7.98
CA ILE A 184 -10.66 -11.29 -7.63
C ILE A 184 -11.19 -12.71 -7.80
N ILE A 185 -10.80 -13.39 -8.88
CA ILE A 185 -11.30 -14.73 -9.23
C ILE A 185 -10.71 -15.78 -8.28
N ASP A 186 -9.39 -15.76 -8.09
CA ASP A 186 -8.67 -16.81 -7.35
C ASP A 186 -8.96 -16.75 -5.85
N HIS A 187 -9.25 -15.57 -5.32
CA HIS A 187 -9.43 -15.34 -3.90
C HIS A 187 -10.83 -14.80 -3.66
N ASN A 188 -11.80 -15.73 -3.66
CA ASN A 188 -13.21 -15.49 -3.37
C ASN A 188 -13.37 -14.50 -2.20
N ILE A 189 -13.81 -13.29 -2.53
CA ILE A 189 -13.74 -12.09 -1.68
C ILE A 189 -14.50 -12.23 -0.33
N GLY A 190 -15.42 -13.19 -0.24
CA GLY A 190 -16.27 -13.38 0.96
C GLY A 190 -15.55 -13.97 2.18
N GLU A 191 -14.30 -14.44 2.04
CA GLU A 191 -13.56 -15.07 3.15
C GLU A 191 -12.68 -14.09 3.93
N ASN A 192 -12.23 -12.99 3.32
CA ASN A 192 -11.38 -12.00 3.99
C ASN A 192 -11.73 -10.56 3.62
N ILE A 193 -12.62 -9.96 4.42
CA ILE A 193 -13.16 -8.62 4.21
C ILE A 193 -12.07 -7.52 4.24
N ARG A 194 -10.99 -7.74 5.00
CA ARG A 194 -9.91 -6.75 5.18
C ARG A 194 -8.97 -6.70 3.98
N TYR A 195 -8.73 -7.85 3.36
CA TYR A 195 -8.06 -7.97 2.07
C TYR A 195 -8.79 -7.17 0.98
N PHE A 196 -10.12 -7.24 0.95
CA PHE A 196 -10.91 -6.51 -0.03
C PHE A 196 -10.71 -4.99 0.03
N TYR A 197 -10.53 -4.41 1.22
CA TYR A 197 -10.24 -2.98 1.34
C TYR A 197 -8.91 -2.58 0.68
N VAL A 198 -7.88 -3.42 0.76
CA VAL A 198 -6.58 -3.17 0.12
C VAL A 198 -6.72 -3.17 -1.41
N LEU A 199 -7.48 -4.13 -1.95
CA LEU A 199 -7.77 -4.19 -3.38
C LEU A 199 -8.50 -2.94 -3.87
N ILE A 200 -9.52 -2.50 -3.12
CA ILE A 200 -10.27 -1.31 -3.52
C ILE A 200 -9.37 -0.08 -3.49
N ASN A 201 -8.44 0.03 -2.54
CA ASN A 201 -7.48 1.13 -2.52
C ASN A 201 -6.56 1.10 -3.76
N LEU A 202 -6.03 -0.07 -4.14
CA LEU A 202 -5.26 -0.25 -5.38
C LEU A 202 -6.09 0.16 -6.62
N LEU A 203 -7.33 -0.30 -6.72
CA LEU A 203 -8.21 0.01 -7.85
C LEU A 203 -8.56 1.50 -7.91
N THR A 204 -8.82 2.12 -6.76
CA THR A 204 -9.10 3.55 -6.65
C THR A 204 -7.91 4.38 -7.12
N ASP A 205 -6.71 3.97 -6.73
CA ASP A 205 -5.49 4.64 -7.16
C ASP A 205 -5.20 4.44 -8.65
N TYR A 206 -5.55 3.29 -9.23
CA TYR A 206 -5.53 3.10 -10.68
C TYR A 206 -6.59 3.94 -11.40
N ASP A 207 -7.82 4.01 -10.89
CA ASP A 207 -8.89 4.83 -11.47
C ASP A 207 -8.51 6.32 -11.52
N ASN A 208 -7.73 6.79 -10.54
CA ASN A 208 -7.19 8.15 -10.55
C ASN A 208 -6.20 8.38 -11.70
N LEU A 209 -5.40 7.37 -12.06
CA LEU A 209 -4.54 7.41 -13.26
C LEU A 209 -5.38 7.37 -14.54
N LYS A 210 -6.37 6.48 -14.63
CA LYS A 210 -7.29 6.37 -15.77
C LYS A 210 -8.02 7.68 -16.05
N LYS A 211 -8.42 8.44 -15.02
CA LYS A 211 -9.03 9.77 -15.20
C LYS A 211 -8.10 10.75 -15.91
N LYS A 212 -6.79 10.65 -15.67
CA LYS A 212 -5.76 11.46 -16.33
C LYS A 212 -5.42 10.91 -17.72
N CYS A 213 -5.48 9.58 -17.89
CA CYS A 213 -5.22 8.90 -19.15
C CYS A 213 -6.41 8.07 -19.63
N LYS A 214 -7.19 8.61 -20.57
CA LYS A 214 -8.37 7.92 -21.12
C LYS A 214 -8.05 6.70 -21.99
N LYS A 215 -6.80 6.55 -22.44
CA LYS A 215 -6.33 5.37 -23.21
C LYS A 215 -6.18 4.12 -22.33
N PHE A 216 -6.01 4.29 -21.02
CA PHE A 216 -5.88 3.15 -20.11
C PHE A 216 -7.14 2.27 -20.12
N PRO A 217 -6.98 0.95 -19.99
CA PRO A 217 -8.11 0.04 -19.95
C PRO A 217 -9.05 0.40 -18.80
N SER A 218 -10.32 0.06 -18.98
CA SER A 218 -11.29 0.31 -17.91
C SER A 218 -11.05 -0.59 -16.73
N THR A 219 -11.27 -0.01 -15.54
CA THR A 219 -11.28 -0.75 -14.30
C THR A 219 -12.28 -1.90 -14.35
N PRO A 220 -11.89 -3.08 -13.84
CA PRO A 220 -12.79 -4.22 -13.81
C PRO A 220 -14.05 -3.94 -12.98
N ASP A 221 -15.22 -4.29 -13.52
CA ASP A 221 -16.44 -4.31 -12.72
C ASP A 221 -16.41 -5.54 -11.82
N ILE A 222 -16.04 -5.32 -10.56
CA ILE A 222 -15.94 -6.35 -9.54
C ILE A 222 -17.25 -7.13 -9.41
N LYS A 223 -18.41 -6.45 -9.47
CA LYS A 223 -19.71 -7.12 -9.33
C LYS A 223 -19.96 -8.06 -10.51
N LYS A 224 -19.66 -7.58 -11.72
CA LYS A 224 -19.80 -8.37 -12.94
C LYS A 224 -18.89 -9.59 -12.93
N ILE A 225 -17.62 -9.43 -12.55
CA ILE A 225 -16.65 -10.53 -12.50
C ILE A 225 -17.11 -11.62 -11.53
N ILE A 226 -17.53 -11.23 -10.32
CA ILE A 226 -18.00 -12.22 -9.36
C ILE A 226 -19.28 -12.90 -9.87
N SER A 227 -20.21 -12.14 -10.46
CA SER A 227 -21.45 -12.71 -11.00
C SER A 227 -21.19 -13.71 -12.14
N GLU A 228 -20.28 -13.40 -13.06
CA GLU A 228 -19.94 -14.26 -14.21
C GLU A 228 -19.23 -15.52 -13.74
N HIS A 229 -18.24 -15.40 -12.86
CA HIS A 229 -17.52 -16.55 -12.32
C HIS A 229 -18.42 -17.50 -11.52
N VAL A 230 -19.38 -16.96 -10.76
CA VAL A 230 -20.35 -17.76 -9.99
C VAL A 230 -21.39 -18.44 -10.89
N SER A 231 -21.71 -17.85 -12.05
CA SER A 231 -22.66 -18.43 -13.00
C SER A 231 -22.05 -19.65 -13.72
N GLU A 232 -20.73 -19.67 -13.89
CA GLU A 232 -19.99 -20.79 -14.46
C GLU A 232 -19.75 -21.91 -13.42
N ALA A 233 -19.59 -21.53 -12.14
CA ALA A 233 -19.41 -22.44 -11.01
C ALA A 233 -20.74 -22.79 -10.30
N THR A 234 -21.56 -23.65 -10.91
CA THR A 234 -22.81 -24.13 -10.27
C THR A 234 -22.54 -24.95 -8.98
N SER A 235 -22.83 -24.39 -7.78
CA SER A 235 -23.52 -25.05 -6.65
C SER A 235 -23.57 -24.19 -5.37
N SER A 236 -24.78 -23.71 -5.08
CA SER A 236 -25.46 -23.34 -3.80
C SER A 236 -24.76 -22.73 -2.57
N SER A 237 -23.44 -22.55 -2.46
CA SER A 237 -22.79 -22.02 -1.23
C SER A 237 -22.29 -20.57 -1.32
N ILE A 238 -22.30 -19.96 -2.51
CA ILE A 238 -21.58 -18.69 -2.76
C ILE A 238 -22.47 -17.44 -2.54
N THR A 239 -23.80 -17.57 -2.62
CA THR A 239 -24.74 -16.45 -2.51
C THR A 239 -24.67 -15.72 -1.16
N SER A 240 -24.35 -16.42 -0.07
CA SER A 240 -24.21 -15.82 1.28
C SER A 240 -22.91 -15.02 1.47
N LYS A 241 -21.89 -15.27 0.65
CA LYS A 241 -20.57 -14.60 0.68
C LYS A 241 -20.54 -13.28 -0.12
N LEU A 242 -21.52 -13.07 -1.01
CA LEU A 242 -21.63 -11.90 -1.91
C LEU A 242 -22.23 -10.65 -1.25
N ILE A 243 -23.17 -10.84 -0.33
CA ILE A 243 -23.94 -9.76 0.32
C ILE A 243 -23.06 -8.78 1.12
N PRO A 244 -22.03 -9.23 1.89
CA PRO A 244 -21.13 -8.31 2.60
C PRO A 244 -20.32 -7.43 1.64
N ILE A 245 -19.91 -7.97 0.50
CA ILE A 245 -19.04 -7.31 -0.49
C ILE A 245 -19.78 -6.15 -1.17
N LEU A 246 -21.01 -6.42 -1.61
CA LEU A 246 -21.88 -5.40 -2.21
C LEU A 246 -22.15 -4.24 -1.25
N SER A 247 -22.30 -4.53 0.04
CA SER A 247 -22.49 -3.52 1.09
C SER A 247 -21.25 -2.64 1.28
N ILE A 248 -20.04 -3.23 1.18
CA ILE A 248 -18.77 -2.52 1.32
C ILE A 248 -18.50 -1.60 0.13
N LEU A 249 -18.76 -2.06 -1.08
CA LEU A 249 -18.62 -1.25 -2.31
C LEU A 249 -19.45 0.04 -2.26
N VAL A 250 -20.61 0.02 -1.59
CA VAL A 250 -21.45 1.21 -1.38
C VAL A 250 -20.88 2.13 -0.29
N ALA A 251 -20.24 1.58 0.74
CA ALA A 251 -19.72 2.34 1.89
C ALA A 251 -18.38 3.07 1.60
N ILE A 252 -17.52 2.51 0.76
CA ILE A 252 -16.17 3.04 0.49
C ILE A 252 -16.15 4.49 -0.04
N PRO A 253 -16.97 4.89 -1.05
CA PRO A 253 -16.97 6.26 -1.52
C PRO A 253 -17.35 7.26 -0.42
N ILE A 254 -18.15 6.83 0.56
CA ILE A 254 -18.55 7.66 1.72
C ILE A 254 -17.34 7.88 2.64
N PHE A 255 -16.60 6.83 3.00
CA PHE A 255 -15.43 6.94 3.86
C PHE A 255 -14.23 7.64 3.20
N LEU A 256 -13.95 7.35 1.93
CA LEU A 256 -12.90 8.02 1.16
C LEU A 256 -13.25 9.50 0.90
N GLY A 257 -14.52 9.80 0.63
CA GLY A 257 -15.02 11.18 0.50
C GLY A 257 -14.91 11.98 1.80
N ILE A 258 -15.17 11.35 2.95
CA ILE A 258 -15.00 11.98 4.27
C ILE A 258 -13.52 12.24 4.55
N ALA A 259 -12.63 11.27 4.34
CA ALA A 259 -11.19 11.44 4.56
C ALA A 259 -10.60 12.55 3.66
N TYR A 260 -10.95 12.54 2.36
CA TYR A 260 -10.53 13.59 1.42
C TYR A 260 -11.07 14.97 1.81
N LYS A 261 -12.35 15.06 2.20
CA LYS A 261 -12.96 16.33 2.61
C LYS A 261 -12.34 16.87 3.89
N TYR A 262 -12.07 16.04 4.90
CA TYR A 262 -11.41 16.48 6.14
C TYR A 262 -9.96 16.90 5.92
N SER A 263 -9.24 16.21 5.04
CA SER A 263 -7.90 16.62 4.58
C SER A 263 -7.97 18.02 3.93
N LEU A 264 -8.80 18.19 2.89
CA LEU A 264 -8.95 19.45 2.16
C LEU A 264 -9.49 20.62 3.02
N PHE A 265 -10.42 20.37 3.95
CA PHE A 265 -10.95 21.39 4.86
C PHE A 265 -9.96 21.79 5.96
N GLY A 266 -9.13 20.85 6.43
CA GLY A 266 -8.02 21.14 7.34
C GLY A 266 -7.05 22.15 6.73
N PHE A 267 -6.70 21.98 5.45
CA PHE A 267 -5.84 22.90 4.69
C PHE A 267 -6.43 24.30 4.57
N ARG A 268 -7.71 24.42 4.19
CA ARG A 268 -8.35 25.73 3.96
C ARG A 268 -8.48 26.55 5.24
N LYS A 269 -8.78 25.90 6.38
CA LYS A 269 -8.96 26.58 7.68
C LYS A 269 -7.62 27.04 8.30
N ARG A 270 -6.51 26.37 7.99
CA ARG A 270 -5.17 26.75 8.47
C ARG A 270 -4.54 27.88 7.66
N GLY A 271 -4.65 27.87 6.33
CA GLY A 271 -4.15 28.97 5.50
C GLY A 271 -4.77 30.33 5.88
N GLN A 272 -6.07 30.35 6.18
CA GLN A 272 -6.75 31.55 6.70
C GLN A 272 -6.21 32.00 8.07
N LYS A 273 -5.97 31.07 9.00
CA LYS A 273 -5.43 31.41 10.33
C LYS A 273 -4.00 31.93 10.29
N GLN A 274 -3.17 31.40 9.38
CA GLN A 274 -1.78 31.86 9.23
C GLN A 274 -1.72 33.26 8.62
N HIS A 275 -2.51 33.51 7.58
CA HIS A 275 -2.65 34.84 6.98
C HIS A 275 -3.23 35.89 7.96
N LEU A 276 -4.16 35.50 8.84
CA LEU A 276 -4.67 36.37 9.90
C LEU A 276 -3.60 36.69 10.97
N ARG A 277 -2.74 35.72 11.32
CA ARG A 277 -1.63 35.95 12.27
C ARG A 277 -0.52 36.82 11.68
N GLU A 278 -0.24 36.72 10.38
CA GLU A 278 0.71 37.60 9.69
C GLU A 278 0.20 39.03 9.58
N LYS A 279 -1.11 39.23 9.34
CA LYS A 279 -1.73 40.56 9.36
C LYS A 279 -1.76 41.24 10.72
N LEU A 280 -1.81 40.47 11.81
CA LEU A 280 -1.79 41.01 13.18
C LEU A 280 -0.37 41.36 13.67
N LYS A 281 0.68 40.98 12.92
CA LYS A 281 2.08 41.30 13.24
C LYS A 281 2.65 42.46 12.41
N LYS A 282 1.85 43.06 11.53
CA LYS A 282 2.13 44.32 10.82
C LYS A 282 1.34 45.44 11.47
#